data_AF-A0A496ZU24-F1
#
_entry.id   AF-A0A496ZU24-F1
#
_cell.length_a   1.000
_cell.length_b   1.000
_cell.length_c   1.000
_cell.angle_alpha   90.00
_cell.angle_beta   90.00
_cell.angle_gamma   90.00
#
_symmetry.space_group_name_H-M   'P 1'
#
loop_
_entity.id
_entity.type
_entity.pdbx_description
1 polymer ?
#
loop_
_entity_poly.entity_id
_entity_poly.type
_entity_poly.pdbx_seq_one_letter_code
_entity_poly.pdbx_strand_id
1 'polypeptide(L)'
;MSKFYYTIGEVCNLLDLKAHVLRYWEKEFPQVKPKKNLGRNRRYTPDDIELLKKIKYMLYNQRYTIDGVRRKLKESEKNKTQIELNFTVDKNNAKANIIKELEEVRKLLKT
;
A
#
# COMPACT_ATOMS: atom_id res chain seq x y z
N MET A 1 2.68 -17.38 -16.84
CA MET A 1 3.27 -17.34 -15.48
C MET A 1 3.49 -15.88 -15.10
N SER A 2 2.77 -15.37 -14.10
CA SER A 2 3.04 -14.04 -13.55
C SER A 2 4.30 -14.10 -12.69
N LYS A 3 5.22 -13.16 -12.92
CA LYS A 3 6.46 -13.09 -12.14
C LYS A 3 6.16 -12.42 -10.79
N PHE A 4 6.41 -13.14 -9.70
CA PHE A 4 6.10 -12.65 -8.35
C PHE A 4 7.13 -11.66 -7.79
N TYR A 5 8.37 -11.72 -8.28
CA TYR A 5 9.47 -10.90 -7.77
C TYR A 5 10.41 -10.46 -8.89
N TYR A 6 10.89 -9.23 -8.78
CA TYR A 6 11.83 -8.62 -9.71
C TYR A 6 13.13 -8.30 -9.00
N THR A 7 14.25 -8.42 -9.73
CA THR A 7 15.56 -8.01 -9.22
C THR A 7 15.78 -6.50 -9.42
N ILE A 8 16.75 -5.92 -8.73
CA ILE A 8 17.10 -4.49 -8.91
C ILE A 8 17.43 -4.16 -10.37
N GLY A 9 18.14 -5.05 -11.09
CA GLY A 9 18.49 -4.83 -12.50
C GLY A 9 17.25 -4.82 -13.40
N GLU A 10 16.32 -5.74 -13.16
CA GLU A 10 15.06 -5.79 -13.91
C GLU A 10 14.20 -4.55 -13.67
N VAL A 11 14.09 -4.10 -12.42
CA VAL A 11 13.35 -2.88 -12.10
C VAL A 11 14.01 -1.65 -12.70
N CYS A 12 15.34 -1.57 -12.68
CA CYS A 12 16.09 -0.50 -13.36
C CYS A 12 15.79 -0.46 -14.86
N ASN A 13 15.78 -1.61 -15.53
CA ASN A 13 15.46 -1.70 -16.95
C ASN A 13 13.99 -1.34 -17.24
N LEU A 14 13.05 -1.81 -16.42
CA LEU A 14 11.62 -1.52 -16.56
C LEU A 14 11.28 -0.04 -16.38
N LEU A 15 11.98 0.63 -15.47
CA LEU A 15 11.74 2.03 -15.15
C LEU A 15 12.71 2.98 -15.86
N ASP A 16 13.65 2.48 -16.65
CA ASP A 16 14.74 3.27 -17.23
C ASP A 16 15.43 4.16 -16.16
N LEU A 17 15.88 3.51 -15.08
CA LEU A 17 16.54 4.16 -13.95
C LEU A 17 17.90 3.52 -13.69
N LYS A 18 18.86 4.35 -13.25
CA LYS A 18 20.15 3.83 -12.76
C LYS A 18 19.98 3.22 -11.38
N ALA A 19 20.72 2.15 -11.10
CA ALA A 19 20.63 1.42 -9.82
C ALA A 19 20.87 2.29 -8.58
N HIS A 20 21.71 3.32 -8.65
CA HIS A 20 21.91 4.24 -7.53
C HIS A 20 20.69 5.14 -7.28
N VAL A 21 19.92 5.50 -8.31
CA VAL A 21 18.68 6.27 -8.16
C VAL A 21 17.63 5.43 -7.46
N LEU A 22 17.48 4.17 -7.88
CA LEU A 22 16.53 3.26 -7.24
C LEU A 22 16.88 3.01 -5.76
N ARG A 23 18.17 2.81 -5.45
CA ARG A 23 18.64 2.71 -4.05
C ARG A 23 18.42 3.99 -3.24
N TYR A 24 18.57 5.15 -3.87
CA TYR A 24 18.28 6.42 -3.24
C TYR A 24 16.77 6.53 -2.93
N TRP A 25 15.91 6.18 -3.90
CA TRP A 25 14.47 6.17 -3.70
C TRP A 25 14.01 5.20 -2.61
N GLU A 26 14.63 4.02 -2.47
CA GLU A 26 14.37 3.11 -1.34
C GLU A 26 14.63 3.76 0.03
N LYS A 27 15.62 4.65 0.12
CA LYS A 27 15.92 5.39 1.35
C LYS A 27 14.90 6.50 1.59
N GLU A 28 14.51 7.21 0.54
CA GLU A 28 13.65 8.39 0.63
C GLU A 28 12.15 8.06 0.77
N PHE A 29 11.73 6.90 0.24
CA PHE A 29 10.35 6.43 0.22
C PHE A 29 10.22 5.10 0.97
N PRO A 30 10.00 5.14 2.30
CA PRO A 30 9.84 3.93 3.11
C PRO A 30 8.67 3.04 2.73
N GLN A 31 7.77 3.49 1.84
CA GLN A 31 6.68 2.69 1.28
C GLN A 31 7.18 1.65 0.27
N VAL A 32 8.30 1.91 -0.40
CA VAL A 32 8.98 0.95 -1.27
C VAL A 32 9.91 0.12 -0.39
N LYS A 33 9.39 -0.98 0.19
CA LYS A 33 10.18 -1.89 1.03
C LYS A 33 10.44 -3.18 0.29
N PRO A 34 11.49 -3.26 -0.55
CA PRO A 34 11.85 -4.54 -1.14
C PRO A 34 12.13 -5.53 0.00
N LYS A 35 11.51 -6.70 -0.04
CA LYS A 35 11.79 -7.75 0.96
C LYS A 35 13.27 -8.07 0.88
N LYS A 36 14.00 -7.77 1.97
CA LYS A 36 15.42 -8.11 2.10
C LYS A 36 15.50 -9.60 2.37
N ASN A 37 15.93 -10.38 1.37
CA ASN A 37 16.28 -11.78 1.61
C ASN A 37 17.57 -11.87 2.43
N LEU A 38 17.79 -13.01 3.11
CA LEU A 38 18.97 -13.34 3.91
C LEU A 38 20.32 -12.99 3.23
N GLY A 39 20.38 -12.98 1.89
CA GLY A 39 21.59 -12.68 1.10
C GLY A 39 21.73 -11.24 0.59
N ARG A 40 21.12 -10.22 1.21
CA ARG A 40 21.18 -8.79 0.80
C ARG A 40 20.61 -8.46 -0.61
N ASN A 41 20.04 -9.43 -1.31
CA ASN A 41 19.40 -9.19 -2.61
C ASN A 41 18.02 -8.55 -2.42
N ARG A 42 17.78 -7.46 -3.14
CA ARG A 42 16.48 -6.74 -3.17
C ARG A 42 15.55 -7.46 -4.12
N ARG A 43 14.36 -7.81 -3.64
CA ARG A 43 13.26 -8.33 -4.45
C ARG A 43 12.09 -7.35 -4.36
N TYR A 44 11.63 -6.90 -5.52
CA TYR A 44 10.49 -6.00 -5.64
C TYR A 44 9.28 -6.82 -6.09
N THR A 45 8.11 -6.56 -5.51
CA THR A 45 6.84 -7.12 -5.96
C THR A 45 6.30 -6.34 -7.18
N PRO A 46 5.28 -6.86 -7.87
CA PRO A 46 4.53 -6.07 -8.85
C PRO A 46 4.02 -4.74 -8.27
N ASP A 47 3.54 -4.75 -7.03
CA ASP A 47 3.03 -3.54 -6.34
C ASP A 47 4.14 -2.52 -6.09
N ASP A 48 5.34 -2.97 -5.72
CA ASP A 48 6.51 -2.10 -5.59
C ASP A 48 6.83 -1.40 -6.91
N ILE A 49 6.71 -2.11 -8.04
CA ILE A 49 6.94 -1.54 -9.38
C ILE A 49 5.88 -0.50 -9.71
N GLU A 50 4.61 -0.77 -9.41
CA GLU A 50 3.54 0.19 -9.64
C GLU A 50 3.74 1.47 -8.83
N LEU A 51 4.12 1.32 -7.55
CA LEU A 51 4.46 2.44 -6.68
C LEU A 51 5.65 3.24 -7.23
N LEU A 52 6.71 2.56 -7.69
CA LEU A 52 7.87 3.21 -8.29
C LEU A 52 7.54 3.93 -9.60
N LYS A 53 6.64 3.38 -10.43
CA LYS A 53 6.13 4.08 -11.63
C LYS A 53 5.41 5.37 -11.25
N LYS A 54 4.57 5.33 -10.21
CA LYS A 54 3.87 6.50 -9.69
C LYS A 54 4.85 7.55 -9.17
N ILE A 55 5.86 7.15 -8.39
CA ILE A 55 6.93 8.04 -7.92
C ILE A 55 7.66 8.69 -9.10
N LYS A 56 8.05 7.90 -10.11
CA LYS A 56 8.70 8.42 -11.33
C LYS A 56 7.82 9.48 -12.00
N TYR A 57 6.54 9.18 -12.21
CA TYR A 57 5.61 10.12 -12.82
C TYR A 57 5.50 11.43 -12.03
N MET A 58 5.41 11.35 -10.70
CA MET A 58 5.31 12.55 -9.86
C MET A 58 6.58 13.42 -9.91
N LEU A 59 7.76 12.79 -9.92
CA LEU A 59 9.03 13.52 -9.97
C LEU A 59 9.30 14.13 -11.35
N TYR A 60 9.15 13.35 -12.42
CA TYR A 60 9.56 13.77 -13.76
C TYR A 60 8.47 14.51 -14.53
N ASN A 61 7.23 14.06 -14.46
CA ASN A 61 6.13 14.65 -15.23
C ASN A 61 5.45 15.79 -14.45
N GLN A 62 5.17 15.58 -13.17
CA GLN A 62 4.47 16.57 -12.34
C GLN A 62 5.42 17.54 -11.61
N ARG A 63 6.74 17.37 -11.76
CA ARG A 63 7.77 18.25 -11.20
C ARG A 63 7.70 18.41 -9.67
N TYR A 64 7.23 17.38 -8.97
CA TYR A 64 7.31 17.35 -7.51
C TYR A 64 8.77 17.22 -7.06
N THR A 65 9.07 17.79 -5.89
CA THR A 65 10.30 17.48 -5.16
C THR A 65 10.16 16.12 -4.45
N ILE A 66 11.30 15.53 -4.06
CA ILE A 66 11.33 14.29 -3.28
C ILE A 66 10.47 14.41 -2.01
N ASP A 67 10.59 15.53 -1.29
CA ASP A 67 9.78 15.81 -0.10
C ASP A 67 8.29 15.95 -0.40
N GLY A 68 7.94 16.58 -1.53
CA GLY A 68 6.57 16.69 -2.00
C GLY A 68 5.93 15.32 -2.27
N VAL A 69 6.66 14.45 -2.96
CA VAL A 69 6.22 13.06 -3.19
C VAL A 69 6.11 12.29 -1.88
N ARG A 70 7.09 12.42 -0.98
CA ARG A 70 7.08 11.74 0.32
C ARG A 70 5.85 12.12 1.14
N ARG A 71 5.49 13.40 1.19
CA ARG A 71 4.29 13.89 1.90
C ARG A 71 3.02 13.32 1.28
N LYS A 72 2.89 13.37 -0.04
CA LYS A 72 1.71 12.89 -0.77
C LYS A 72 1.50 11.39 -0.62
N LEU A 73 2.58 10.60 -0.61
CA LEU A 73 2.51 9.17 -0.33
C LEU A 73 2.07 8.88 1.12
N LYS A 74 2.57 9.62 2.11
CA LYS A 74 2.13 9.47 3.50
C LYS A 74 0.66 9.81 3.69
N GLU A 75 0.17 10.82 2.99
CA GLU A 75 -1.24 11.22 3.02
C GLU A 75 -2.15 10.15 2.41
N SER A 76 -1.77 9.57 1.28
CA SER A 76 -2.55 8.47 0.68
C SER A 76 -2.65 7.24 1.57
N GLU A 77 -1.60 6.90 2.31
CA GLU A 77 -1.63 5.80 3.28
C GLU A 77 -2.61 6.09 4.42
N LYS A 78 -2.59 7.31 4.98
CA LYS A 78 -3.51 7.71 6.06
C LYS A 78 -4.97 7.63 5.60
N ASN A 79 -5.27 8.09 4.39
CA ASN A 79 -6.61 8.04 3.83
C ASN A 79 -7.07 6.59 3.65
N LYS A 80 -6.19 5.70 3.18
CA LYS A 80 -6.50 4.27 3.04
C LYS A 80 -6.81 3.63 4.40
N THR A 81 -6.00 3.91 5.43
CA THR A 81 -6.26 3.43 6.79
C THR A 81 -7.58 3.95 7.36
N GLN A 82 -7.91 5.23 7.13
CA GLN A 82 -9.19 5.80 7.57
C GLN A 82 -10.38 5.13 6.89
N ILE A 83 -10.28 4.88 5.59
CA ILE A 83 -11.31 4.17 4.82
C ILE A 83 -11.51 2.75 5.38
N GLU A 84 -10.43 2.00 5.60
CA GLU A 84 -10.48 0.64 6.18
C GLU A 84 -11.09 0.64 7.59
N LEU A 85 -10.72 1.61 8.44
CA LEU A 85 -11.32 1.79 9.77
C LEU A 85 -12.82 2.07 9.68
N ASN A 86 -13.26 2.95 8.79
CA ASN A 86 -14.68 3.25 8.62
C ASN A 86 -15.47 2.01 8.19
N PHE A 87 -14.96 1.23 7.23
CA PHE A 87 -15.60 -0.02 6.82
C PHE A 87 -15.71 -1.05 7.94
N THR A 88 -14.70 -1.15 8.83
CA THR A 88 -14.77 -2.06 9.98
C THR A 88 -15.75 -1.58 11.04
N VAL A 89 -15.83 -0.27 11.29
CA VAL A 89 -16.83 0.32 12.19
C VAL A 89 -18.24 0.07 11.66
N ASP A 90 -18.49 0.29 10.37
CA ASP A 90 -19.79 0.06 9.74
C ASP A 90 -20.23 -1.40 9.86
N LYS A 91 -19.31 -2.35 9.62
CA LYS A 91 -19.59 -3.79 9.83
C LYS A 91 -19.91 -4.13 11.28
N ASN A 92 -19.20 -3.54 12.24
CA ASN A 92 -19.45 -3.78 13.65
C ASN A 92 -20.81 -3.22 14.10
N ASN A 93 -21.18 -2.03 13.60
CA ASN A 93 -22.48 -1.43 13.85
C ASN A 93 -23.61 -2.29 13.26
N ALA A 94 -23.46 -2.76 12.02
CA ALA A 94 -24.42 -3.67 11.41
C ALA A 94 -24.54 -4.98 12.21
N LYS A 95 -23.41 -5.57 12.62
CA LYS A 95 -23.40 -6.77 13.47
C LYS A 95 -24.10 -6.54 14.81
N ALA A 96 -23.86 -5.40 15.46
CA ALA A 96 -24.49 -5.06 16.74
C ALA A 96 -26.02 -4.91 16.61
N ASN A 97 -26.49 -4.30 15.51
CA ASN A 97 -27.92 -4.18 15.23
C ASN A 97 -28.57 -5.54 15.00
N ILE A 98 -27.96 -6.41 14.19
CA ILE A 98 -28.46 -7.78 13.96
C ILE A 98 -28.53 -8.56 15.27
N ILE A 99 -27.51 -8.46 16.13
CA ILE A 99 -27.52 -9.14 17.44
C ILE A 99 -28.69 -8.65 18.30
N LYS A 100 -28.96 -7.35 18.34
CA LYS A 100 -30.11 -6.79 19.07
C LYS A 100 -31.43 -7.28 18.52
N GLU A 101 -31.62 -7.26 17.20
CA GLU A 101 -32.84 -7.76 16.55
C GLU A 101 -33.08 -9.24 16.85
N LEU A 102 -32.03 -10.07 16.81
CA LEU A 102 -32.13 -11.49 17.14
C LEU A 102 -32.46 -11.74 18.62
N GLU A 103 -31.95 -10.91 19.53
CA GLU A 103 -32.31 -10.98 20.95
C GLU A 103 -33.79 -10.64 21.19
N GLU A 104 -34.33 -9.66 20.45
CA GLU A 104 -35.76 -9.31 20.51
C GLU A 104 -36.63 -10.46 20.00
N VAL A 105 -36.31 -11.04 18.84
CA VAL A 105 -37.01 -12.21 18.31
C VAL A 105 -36.94 -13.40 19.29
N ARG A 106 -35.78 -13.64 19.91
CA ARG A 106 -35.62 -14.70 20.92
C ARG A 106 -36.51 -14.47 22.13
N LYS A 107 -36.73 -13.23 22.57
CA LYS A 107 -37.64 -12.92 23.70
C LYS A 107 -39.09 -13.20 23.32
N LEU A 108 -39.51 -12.84 22.11
CA LEU A 108 -40.87 -13.10 21.62
C LEU A 108 -41.19 -14.60 21.55
N LEU A 109 -40.23 -15.41 21.10
CA LEU A 109 -40.38 -16.87 20.98
C LEU A 109 -40.29 -17.64 22.31
N LYS A 110 -40.00 -16.96 23.43
CA LYS A 110 -39.97 -17.55 24.78
C LYS A 110 -41.27 -17.31 25.58
N THR A 111 -42.28 -16.73 24.93
CA THR A 111 -43.65 -16.57 25.43
C THR A 111 -44.52 -17.68 24.82
#